data_AF-A0A4Q3UM65-F1
#
_entry.id   AF-A0A4Q3UM65-F1
#
_cell.length_a   1.000
_cell.length_b   1.000
_cell.length_c   1.000
_cell.angle_alpha   90.00
_cell.angle_beta   90.00
_cell.angle_gamma   90.00
#
_symmetry.space_group_name_H-M   'P 1'
#
loop_
_entity.id
_entity.type
_entity.pdbx_description
1 polymer ?
#
loop_
_entity_poly.entity_id
_entity_poly.type
_entity_poly.pdbx_seq_one_letter_code
_entity_poly.pdbx_strand_id
1 'polypeptide(L)'
;MIALIAQVAIMRTHEFVLFAPEGTKRANVAGTFNGWNKDAHPMVLDADGRTFRLKVDVPVGKVQYKFVLNGETWIVDPKGKTIDDGNGNRNSEVVLLPAGFETAAEPGDANLTRSAIFHAQTPSWLNLDRGQLTFRIQTRAHDVGKVELNADNRVVKTMARDSGDELYDVWSATIPYPNRSFGYGFALDGMKGGHFEFDKAKFQPLEVAPWVQDATSSGWN
;
A
#
# COMPACT_ATOMS: atom_id res chain seq x y z
N MET A 1 -17.59 11.72 -13.95
CA MET A 1 -16.15 11.53 -14.21
C MET A 1 -15.61 10.69 -13.07
N ILE A 2 -15.32 9.41 -13.30
CA ILE A 2 -14.84 8.51 -12.24
C ILE A 2 -13.36 8.86 -12.05
N ALA A 3 -13.04 9.55 -10.96
CA ALA A 3 -11.65 9.70 -10.54
C ALA A 3 -11.18 8.32 -10.09
N LEU A 4 -10.39 7.66 -10.95
CA LEU A 4 -9.56 6.54 -10.55
C LEU A 4 -8.62 7.10 -9.48
N ILE A 5 -8.93 6.88 -8.19
CA ILE A 5 -7.98 7.17 -7.12
C ILE A 5 -6.87 6.14 -7.33
N ALA A 6 -5.80 6.57 -7.99
CA ALA A 6 -4.58 5.80 -8.03
C ALA A 6 -4.19 5.54 -6.57
N GLN A 7 -4.15 4.26 -6.18
CA GLN A 7 -3.50 3.85 -4.95
C GLN A 7 -2.12 4.50 -4.96
N VAL A 8 -1.81 5.36 -3.98
CA VAL A 8 -0.45 5.90 -3.86
C VAL A 8 0.47 4.68 -3.75
N ALA A 9 1.40 4.54 -4.70
CA ALA A 9 2.34 3.43 -4.69
C ALA A 9 3.13 3.50 -3.38
N ILE A 10 2.98 2.48 -2.54
CA ILE A 10 3.76 2.35 -1.32
C ILE A 10 5.20 2.12 -1.76
N MET A 11 6.10 3.00 -1.33
CA MET A 11 7.52 2.91 -1.65
C MET A 11 8.26 2.19 -0.53
N ARG A 12 9.27 1.41 -0.90
CA ARG A 12 10.22 0.78 0.02
C ARG A 12 11.64 1.07 -0.44
N THR A 13 12.49 1.53 0.46
CA THR A 13 13.91 1.61 0.20
C THR A 13 14.47 0.20 0.00
N HIS A 14 15.02 -0.06 -1.18
CA HIS A 14 15.68 -1.31 -1.51
C HIS A 14 17.15 -1.04 -1.87
N GLU A 15 18.06 -1.91 -1.40
CA GLU A 15 19.46 -1.86 -1.79
C GLU A 15 19.71 -2.81 -2.96
N PHE A 16 19.99 -2.26 -4.14
CA PHE A 16 20.53 -3.03 -5.25
C PHE A 16 22.04 -3.18 -5.07
N VAL A 17 22.53 -4.41 -5.24
CA VAL A 17 23.95 -4.75 -5.11
C VAL A 17 24.39 -5.55 -6.32
N LEU A 18 25.46 -5.12 -6.97
CA LEU A 18 26.05 -5.80 -8.11
C LEU A 18 27.53 -6.08 -7.84
N PHE A 19 27.95 -7.34 -7.87
CA PHE A 19 29.36 -7.68 -8.02
C PHE A 19 29.72 -7.69 -9.50
N ALA A 20 30.30 -6.60 -9.99
CA ALA A 20 30.46 -6.35 -11.43
C ALA A 20 31.63 -7.16 -12.03
N PRO A 21 31.62 -7.45 -13.34
CA PRO A 21 32.78 -7.94 -14.06
C PRO A 21 33.97 -6.97 -13.97
N GLU A 22 35.18 -7.51 -14.10
CA GLU A 22 36.40 -6.71 -14.14
C GLU A 22 36.36 -5.67 -15.28
N GLY A 23 36.95 -4.49 -15.05
CA GLY A 23 36.94 -3.39 -16.02
C GLY A 23 35.65 -2.56 -16.04
N THR A 24 34.67 -2.86 -15.20
CA THR A 24 33.48 -2.02 -15.02
C THR A 24 33.85 -0.72 -14.31
N LYS A 25 33.63 0.43 -14.96
CA LYS A 25 33.97 1.76 -14.43
C LYS A 25 32.78 2.47 -13.78
N ARG A 26 31.58 2.20 -14.27
CA ARG A 26 30.32 2.70 -13.71
C ARG A 26 29.22 1.68 -13.92
N ALA A 27 28.26 1.66 -13.00
CA ALA A 27 27.04 0.89 -13.11
C ALA A 27 25.84 1.76 -12.75
N ASN A 28 24.73 1.53 -13.43
CA ASN A 28 23.42 2.09 -13.13
C ASN A 28 22.43 0.93 -12.93
N VAL A 29 21.32 1.19 -12.25
CA VAL A 29 20.18 0.25 -12.19
C VAL A 29 18.98 0.86 -12.90
N ALA A 30 18.36 0.08 -13.78
CA ALA A 30 17.19 0.50 -14.54
C ALA A 30 16.10 -0.56 -14.48
N GLY A 31 14.84 -0.15 -14.41
CA GLY A 31 13.72 -1.05 -14.23
C GLY A 31 12.38 -0.35 -14.33
N THR A 32 11.32 -1.07 -13.97
CA THR A 32 9.93 -0.57 -14.02
C THR A 32 9.73 0.71 -13.20
N PHE A 33 10.49 0.87 -12.12
CA PHE A 33 10.41 2.00 -11.20
C PHE A 33 11.02 3.31 -11.72
N ASN A 34 11.80 3.26 -12.80
CA ASN A 34 12.40 4.46 -13.42
C ASN A 34 12.18 4.54 -14.92
N GLY A 35 11.16 3.83 -15.43
CA GLY A 35 10.85 3.79 -16.85
C GLY A 35 11.99 3.22 -17.71
N TRP A 36 12.78 2.29 -17.16
CA TRP A 36 13.95 1.70 -17.82
C TRP A 36 15.01 2.73 -18.26
N ASN A 37 15.09 3.88 -17.59
CA ASN A 37 16.10 4.89 -17.88
C ASN A 37 17.49 4.40 -17.45
N LYS A 38 18.33 4.08 -18.43
CA LYS A 38 19.70 3.55 -18.25
C LYS A 38 20.69 4.54 -17.62
N ASP A 39 20.40 5.83 -17.72
CA ASP A 39 21.27 6.91 -17.24
C ASP A 39 20.84 7.40 -15.84
N ALA A 40 19.66 7.00 -15.37
CA ALA A 40 19.19 7.23 -14.01
C ALA A 40 19.84 6.26 -13.01
N HIS A 41 19.75 6.59 -11.72
CA HIS A 41 20.17 5.73 -10.61
C HIS A 41 21.61 5.18 -10.74
N PRO A 42 22.63 6.06 -10.82
CA PRO A 42 24.03 5.62 -10.78
C PRO A 42 24.35 4.97 -9.44
N MET A 43 25.07 3.85 -9.48
CA MET A 43 25.48 3.08 -8.31
C MET A 43 26.88 3.51 -7.82
N VAL A 44 27.10 3.42 -6.52
CA VAL A 44 28.37 3.75 -5.87
C VAL A 44 29.26 2.51 -5.86
N LEU A 45 30.51 2.65 -6.27
CA LEU A 45 31.51 1.58 -6.20
C LEU A 45 32.08 1.49 -4.78
N ASP A 46 32.05 0.30 -4.19
CA ASP A 46 32.62 -0.01 -2.89
C ASP A 46 34.16 -0.07 -2.95
N ALA A 47 34.79 -0.05 -1.77
CA ALA A 47 36.24 -0.05 -1.63
C ALA A 47 36.95 -1.30 -2.20
N ASP A 48 36.20 -2.38 -2.46
CA ASP A 48 36.73 -3.60 -3.07
C ASP A 48 36.99 -3.46 -4.60
N GLY A 49 36.59 -2.34 -5.20
CA GLY A 49 36.76 -2.06 -6.62
C GLY A 49 35.91 -2.93 -7.55
N ARG A 50 34.96 -3.71 -7.01
CA ARG A 50 34.14 -4.67 -7.76
C ARG A 50 32.64 -4.57 -7.45
N THR A 51 32.27 -4.17 -6.24
CA THR A 51 30.88 -4.15 -5.78
C THR A 51 30.27 -2.77 -5.98
N PHE A 52 29.15 -2.69 -6.68
CA PHE A 52 28.35 -1.49 -6.83
C PHE A 52 27.09 -1.59 -5.96
N ARG A 53 26.72 -0.49 -5.29
CA ARG A 53 25.51 -0.41 -4.46
C ARG A 53 24.68 0.84 -4.74
N LEU A 54 23.37 0.70 -4.60
CA LEU A 54 22.46 1.84 -4.53
C LEU A 54 21.27 1.51 -3.64
N LYS A 55 20.98 2.40 -2.69
CA LYS A 55 19.69 2.42 -1.99
C LYS A 55 18.76 3.40 -2.71
N VAL A 56 17.58 2.93 -3.09
CA VAL A 56 16.57 3.75 -3.77
C VAL A 56 15.18 3.31 -3.36
N ASP A 57 14.24 4.25 -3.35
CA ASP A 57 12.84 3.96 -3.09
C ASP A 57 12.19 3.36 -4.33
N VAL A 58 11.60 2.18 -4.15
CA VAL A 58 10.99 1.39 -5.22
C VAL A 58 9.55 1.04 -4.81
N PRO A 59 8.58 1.06 -5.75
CA PRO A 59 7.23 0.59 -5.46
C PRO A 59 7.21 -0.85 -4.93
N VAL A 60 6.39 -1.11 -3.92
CA VAL A 60 6.07 -2.48 -3.50
C VAL A 60 5.41 -3.25 -4.65
N GLY A 61 5.58 -4.57 -4.64
CA GLY A 61 5.09 -5.48 -5.67
C GLY A 61 6.22 -6.09 -6.49
N LYS A 62 5.88 -6.58 -7.69
CA LYS A 62 6.84 -7.16 -8.63
C LYS A 62 7.63 -6.04 -9.32
N VAL A 63 8.93 -6.05 -9.14
CA VAL A 63 9.86 -5.08 -9.74
C VAL A 63 10.75 -5.82 -10.71
N GLN A 64 10.71 -5.41 -11.98
CA GLN A 64 11.64 -5.88 -12.99
C GLN A 64 12.76 -4.87 -13.18
N TYR A 65 14.00 -5.36 -13.29
CA TYR A 65 15.17 -4.51 -13.42
C TYR A 65 16.35 -5.21 -14.11
N LYS A 66 17.36 -4.41 -14.45
CA LYS A 66 18.67 -4.79 -14.98
C LYS A 66 19.73 -3.82 -14.46
N PHE A 67 20.99 -4.23 -14.54
CA PHE A 67 22.13 -3.34 -14.39
C PHE A 67 22.65 -2.90 -15.76
N VAL A 68 23.08 -1.64 -15.84
CA VAL A 68 23.69 -1.05 -17.03
C VAL A 68 25.15 -0.73 -16.72
N LEU A 69 26.07 -1.49 -17.32
CA LEU A 69 27.50 -1.32 -17.14
C LEU A 69 28.04 -0.38 -18.20
N ASN A 70 28.86 0.58 -17.78
CA ASN A 70 29.54 1.52 -18.65
C ASN A 70 28.61 2.25 -19.64
N GLY A 71 27.31 2.37 -19.31
CA GLY A 71 26.29 3.11 -20.07
C GLY A 71 25.62 2.37 -21.24
N GLU A 72 26.08 1.16 -21.59
CA GLU A 72 25.64 0.46 -22.80
C GLU A 72 25.34 -1.03 -22.56
N THR A 73 26.08 -1.69 -21.68
CA THR A 73 25.95 -3.14 -21.49
C THR A 73 24.89 -3.46 -20.45
N TRP A 74 23.80 -4.08 -20.88
CA TRP A 74 22.72 -4.51 -20.00
C TRP A 74 22.92 -5.93 -19.51
N ILE A 75 22.91 -6.13 -18.20
CA ILE A 75 22.97 -7.47 -17.59
C ILE A 75 21.80 -7.67 -16.63
N VAL A 76 21.34 -8.92 -16.53
CA VAL A 76 20.51 -9.35 -15.40
C VAL A 76 21.37 -9.42 -14.14
N ASP A 77 20.78 -9.22 -12.97
CA ASP A 77 21.41 -9.55 -11.70
C ASP A 77 21.81 -11.02 -11.69
N PRO A 78 23.13 -11.34 -11.62
CA PRO A 78 23.61 -12.71 -11.56
C PRO A 78 23.12 -13.49 -10.32
N LYS A 79 22.71 -12.79 -9.25
CA LYS A 79 22.17 -13.39 -8.02
C LYS A 79 20.64 -13.36 -7.95
N GLY A 80 20.00 -12.68 -8.90
CA GLY A 80 18.55 -12.46 -8.90
C GLY A 80 17.78 -13.54 -9.65
N LYS A 81 16.47 -13.63 -9.38
CA LYS A 81 15.55 -14.43 -10.19
C LYS A 81 15.46 -13.83 -11.58
N THR A 82 15.78 -14.60 -12.62
CA THR A 82 15.55 -14.17 -14.01
C THR A 82 14.18 -14.59 -14.50
N ILE A 83 13.50 -13.71 -15.23
CA ILE A 83 12.22 -13.95 -15.89
C ILE A 83 12.31 -13.58 -17.38
N ASP A 84 11.45 -14.18 -18.20
CA ASP A 84 11.20 -13.77 -19.58
C ASP A 84 10.04 -12.78 -19.60
N ASP A 85 10.15 -11.69 -20.36
CA ASP A 85 9.11 -10.65 -20.45
C ASP A 85 8.05 -10.93 -21.53
N GLY A 86 8.15 -12.06 -22.24
CA GLY A 86 7.25 -12.46 -23.32
C GLY A 86 7.57 -11.82 -24.67
N ASN A 87 8.55 -10.91 -24.73
CA ASN A 87 8.99 -10.22 -25.94
C ASN A 87 10.43 -10.62 -26.32
N GLY A 88 10.95 -11.70 -25.75
CA GLY A 88 12.30 -12.19 -25.98
C GLY A 88 13.38 -11.47 -25.17
N ASN A 89 13.01 -10.60 -24.22
CA ASN A 89 13.95 -10.05 -23.26
C ASN A 89 13.90 -10.81 -21.94
N ARG A 90 15.06 -10.92 -21.30
CA ARG A 90 15.19 -11.47 -19.95
C ARG A 90 15.47 -10.38 -18.93
N ASN A 91 14.70 -10.30 -17.86
CA ASN A 91 14.86 -9.31 -16.79
C ASN A 91 15.14 -9.99 -15.45
N SER A 92 15.74 -9.28 -14.51
CA SER A 92 15.73 -9.69 -13.11
C SER A 92 14.42 -9.26 -12.46
N GLU A 93 13.83 -10.10 -11.63
CA GLU A 93 12.62 -9.81 -10.85
C GLU A 93 12.90 -9.91 -9.36
N VAL A 94 12.45 -8.91 -8.61
CA VAL A 94 12.36 -8.95 -7.15
C VAL A 94 10.95 -8.60 -6.73
N VAL A 95 10.41 -9.32 -5.74
CA VAL A 95 9.12 -8.98 -5.12
C VAL A 95 9.40 -8.19 -3.84
N LEU A 96 9.03 -6.91 -3.85
CA LEU A 96 9.16 -6.04 -2.69
C LEU A 96 7.84 -6.02 -1.93
N LEU A 97 7.80 -6.70 -0.79
CA LEU A 97 6.66 -6.58 0.12
C LEU A 97 6.74 -5.25 0.89
N PRO A 98 5.62 -4.70 1.39
CA PRO A 98 5.66 -3.58 2.34
C PRO A 98 6.52 -3.92 3.56
N ALA A 99 7.04 -2.91 4.26
CA ALA A 99 7.83 -3.14 5.48
C ALA A 99 7.02 -3.94 6.52
N GLY A 100 7.60 -4.94 7.18
CA GLY A 100 6.91 -5.78 8.17
C GLY A 100 6.19 -7.00 7.59
N PHE A 101 6.24 -7.22 6.27
CA PHE A 101 5.65 -8.38 5.60
C PHE A 101 6.65 -9.53 5.37
N GLU A 102 7.86 -9.41 5.91
CA GLU A 102 8.95 -10.36 5.69
C GLU A 102 8.72 -11.70 6.41
N THR A 103 7.92 -11.70 7.48
CA THR A 103 7.46 -12.89 8.21
C THR A 103 5.99 -13.14 7.90
N ALA A 104 5.53 -14.40 7.99
CA ALA A 104 4.11 -14.71 7.86
C ALA A 104 3.29 -13.93 8.91
N ALA A 105 2.06 -13.55 8.54
CA ALA A 105 1.10 -12.98 9.48
C ALA A 105 0.52 -14.11 10.35
N GLU A 106 0.41 -13.88 11.65
CA GLU A 106 -0.20 -14.81 12.60
C GLU A 106 -1.27 -14.07 13.41
N PRO A 107 -2.58 -14.34 13.18
CA PRO A 107 -3.63 -13.65 13.90
C PRO A 107 -3.50 -13.82 15.41
N GLY A 108 -3.54 -12.72 16.16
CA GLY A 108 -3.54 -12.74 17.62
C GLY A 108 -2.18 -13.01 18.28
N ASP A 109 -1.08 -12.97 17.52
CA ASP A 109 0.29 -13.11 18.03
C ASP A 109 0.81 -11.86 18.78
N ALA A 110 -0.02 -10.82 18.89
CA ALA A 110 0.29 -9.51 19.45
C ALA A 110 1.38 -8.72 18.69
N ASN A 111 1.72 -9.11 17.47
CA ASN A 111 2.70 -8.46 16.62
C ASN A 111 2.06 -7.93 15.33
N LEU A 112 1.26 -6.88 15.48
CA LEU A 112 0.59 -6.26 14.33
C LEU A 112 1.58 -5.60 13.37
N THR A 113 1.38 -5.84 12.08
CA THR A 113 2.12 -5.19 10.99
C THR A 113 1.67 -3.73 10.84
N ARG A 114 2.26 -2.85 11.65
CA ARG A 114 1.85 -1.43 11.79
C ARG A 114 1.81 -0.65 10.47
N SER A 115 2.72 -0.95 9.55
CA SER A 115 2.78 -0.33 8.22
C SER A 115 1.57 -0.63 7.34
N ALA A 116 0.81 -1.68 7.65
CA ALA A 116 -0.41 -2.07 6.94
C ALA A 116 -1.68 -1.46 7.54
N ILE A 117 -1.59 -0.85 8.72
CA ILE A 117 -2.73 -0.24 9.41
C ILE A 117 -2.99 1.14 8.80
N PHE A 118 -4.13 1.30 8.12
CA PHE A 118 -4.47 2.55 7.45
C PHE A 118 -5.93 2.95 7.61
N HIS A 119 -6.15 4.22 7.93
CA HIS A 119 -7.45 4.88 7.94
C HIS A 119 -7.25 6.35 7.57
N ALA A 120 -8.24 6.95 6.90
CA ALA A 120 -8.25 8.36 6.57
C ALA A 120 -9.66 8.95 6.69
N GLN A 121 -9.74 10.27 6.88
CA GLN A 121 -11.02 11.00 6.85
C GLN A 121 -11.38 11.43 5.43
N THR A 122 -11.38 10.47 4.52
CA THR A 122 -11.82 10.66 3.13
C THR A 122 -13.03 9.78 2.86
N PRO A 123 -13.88 10.09 1.86
CA PRO A 123 -15.11 9.34 1.63
C PRO A 123 -14.94 7.83 1.37
N SER A 124 -13.75 7.39 0.94
CA SER A 124 -13.45 5.95 0.78
C SER A 124 -13.30 5.21 2.12
N TRP A 125 -12.93 5.93 3.18
CA TRP A 125 -12.56 5.38 4.49
C TRP A 125 -13.48 5.83 5.63
N LEU A 126 -14.16 6.95 5.44
CA LEU A 126 -15.16 7.50 6.33
C LEU A 126 -16.25 8.17 5.51
N ASN A 127 -17.45 7.61 5.50
CA ASN A 127 -18.56 8.11 4.68
C ASN A 127 -19.80 8.37 5.52
N LEU A 128 -20.44 9.53 5.33
CA LEU A 128 -21.76 9.84 5.87
C LEU A 128 -22.79 9.74 4.73
N ASP A 129 -23.67 8.75 4.79
CA ASP A 129 -24.78 8.59 3.85
C ASP A 129 -26.08 8.39 4.64
N ARG A 130 -27.12 9.16 4.31
CA ARG A 130 -28.47 9.03 4.91
C ARG A 130 -28.49 8.86 6.43
N GLY A 131 -27.68 9.66 7.13
CA GLY A 131 -27.60 9.66 8.61
C GLY A 131 -26.78 8.50 9.20
N GLN A 132 -26.09 7.72 8.37
CA GLN A 132 -25.24 6.61 8.78
C GLN A 132 -23.78 6.94 8.51
N LEU A 133 -22.91 6.75 9.50
CA LEU A 133 -21.47 6.83 9.34
C LEU A 133 -20.89 5.44 9.13
N THR A 134 -20.26 5.22 7.99
CA THR A 134 -19.49 4.02 7.67
C THR A 134 -18.02 4.31 7.83
N PHE A 135 -17.36 3.53 8.68
CA PHE A 135 -15.93 3.55 8.95
C PHE A 135 -15.28 2.36 8.26
N ARG A 136 -14.11 2.58 7.67
CA ARG A 136 -13.24 1.51 7.17
C ARG A 136 -11.84 1.65 7.71
N ILE A 137 -11.17 0.53 7.92
CA ILE A 137 -9.74 0.47 8.27
C ILE A 137 -9.09 -0.68 7.51
N GLN A 138 -7.88 -0.46 7.03
CA GLN A 138 -7.03 -1.47 6.41
C GLN A 138 -6.11 -2.10 7.46
N THR A 139 -5.84 -3.39 7.33
CA THR A 139 -4.80 -4.12 8.06
C THR A 139 -4.05 -5.02 7.09
N ARG A 140 -2.95 -5.64 7.53
CA ARG A 140 -2.35 -6.74 6.78
C ARG A 140 -3.33 -7.91 6.72
N ALA A 141 -3.38 -8.57 5.57
CA ALA A 141 -4.21 -9.76 5.37
C ALA A 141 -3.83 -10.84 6.38
N HIS A 142 -4.83 -11.41 7.04
CA HIS A 142 -4.66 -12.49 8.02
C HIS A 142 -3.79 -12.13 9.25
N ASP A 143 -3.62 -10.84 9.54
CA ASP A 143 -2.78 -10.39 10.67
C ASP A 143 -3.62 -10.00 11.90
N VAL A 144 -4.92 -9.78 11.71
CA VAL A 144 -5.83 -9.27 12.74
C VAL A 144 -7.03 -10.20 12.86
N GLY A 145 -7.31 -10.69 14.06
CA GLY A 145 -8.45 -11.55 14.34
C GLY A 145 -9.75 -10.78 14.55
N LYS A 146 -9.68 -9.59 15.15
CA LYS A 146 -10.83 -8.76 15.51
C LYS A 146 -10.51 -7.28 15.45
N VAL A 147 -11.43 -6.51 14.87
CA VAL A 147 -11.40 -5.04 14.89
C VAL A 147 -12.65 -4.48 15.57
N GLU A 148 -12.47 -3.53 16.48
CA GLU A 148 -13.52 -2.86 17.23
C GLU A 148 -13.48 -1.35 17.00
N LEU A 149 -14.61 -0.77 16.61
CA LEU A 149 -14.81 0.67 16.51
C LEU A 149 -15.12 1.23 17.90
N ASN A 150 -14.33 2.23 18.30
CA ASN A 150 -14.56 3.02 19.49
C ASN A 150 -15.11 4.40 19.11
N ALA A 151 -16.12 4.87 19.82
CA ALA A 151 -16.61 6.25 19.75
C ALA A 151 -16.85 6.78 21.17
N ASP A 152 -16.44 8.02 21.44
CA ASP A 152 -16.47 8.65 22.77
C ASP A 152 -15.90 7.73 23.88
N ASN A 153 -14.76 7.10 23.58
CA ASN A 153 -14.04 6.19 24.48
C ASN A 153 -14.79 4.90 24.87
N ARG A 154 -15.80 4.49 24.10
CA ARG A 154 -16.50 3.21 24.27
C ARG A 154 -16.47 2.39 22.99
N VAL A 155 -16.35 1.08 23.12
CA VAL A 155 -16.58 0.16 22.01
C VAL A 155 -18.05 0.27 21.62
N VAL A 156 -18.31 0.68 20.37
CA VAL A 156 -19.67 0.83 19.84
C VAL A 156 -20.03 -0.26 18.84
N LYS A 157 -19.04 -0.88 18.18
CA LYS A 157 -19.29 -1.91 17.17
C LYS A 157 -18.06 -2.78 16.95
N THR A 158 -18.23 -4.10 16.86
CA THR A 158 -17.23 -4.98 16.23
C THR A 158 -17.36 -4.87 14.72
N MET A 159 -16.25 -4.57 14.04
CA MET A 159 -16.22 -4.41 12.58
C MET A 159 -16.22 -5.77 11.89
N ALA A 160 -16.85 -5.83 10.72
CA ALA A 160 -16.82 -7.00 9.85
C ALA A 160 -15.73 -6.84 8.80
N ARG A 161 -15.14 -7.94 8.33
CA ARG A 161 -14.28 -7.91 7.15
C ARG A 161 -15.13 -7.58 5.92
N ASP A 162 -14.84 -6.46 5.27
CA ASP A 162 -15.55 -5.90 4.12
C ASP A 162 -15.00 -6.48 2.80
N SER A 163 -13.68 -6.46 2.65
CA SER A 163 -12.96 -6.90 1.44
C SER A 163 -11.49 -7.21 1.77
N GLY A 164 -10.72 -7.67 0.78
CA GLY A 164 -9.27 -7.81 0.91
C GLY A 164 -8.62 -8.43 -0.33
N ASP A 165 -7.29 -8.41 -0.34
CA ASP A 165 -6.42 -9.08 -1.32
C ASP A 165 -5.33 -9.91 -0.59
N GLU A 166 -4.31 -10.36 -1.32
CA GLU A 166 -3.22 -11.16 -0.75
C GLU A 166 -2.38 -10.41 0.31
N LEU A 167 -2.41 -9.08 0.33
CA LEU A 167 -1.62 -8.24 1.22
C LEU A 167 -2.46 -7.58 2.31
N TYR A 168 -3.70 -7.23 2.02
CA TYR A 168 -4.52 -6.40 2.91
C TYR A 168 -5.93 -6.94 3.14
N ASP A 169 -6.39 -6.77 4.38
CA ASP A 169 -7.80 -6.87 4.73
C ASP A 169 -8.38 -5.47 4.98
N VAL A 170 -9.63 -5.26 4.56
CA VAL A 170 -10.41 -4.06 4.86
C VAL A 170 -11.56 -4.45 5.78
N TRP A 171 -11.71 -3.72 6.87
CA TRP A 171 -12.76 -3.91 7.87
C TRP A 171 -13.72 -2.75 7.82
N SER A 172 -15.02 -2.99 7.92
CA SER A 172 -16.06 -1.96 7.92
C SER A 172 -17.02 -2.08 9.12
N ALA A 173 -17.50 -0.91 9.57
CA ALA A 173 -18.60 -0.81 10.52
C ALA A 173 -19.41 0.45 10.23
N THR A 174 -20.73 0.33 10.37
CA THR A 174 -21.66 1.44 10.23
C THR A 174 -22.37 1.70 11.55
N ILE A 175 -22.45 2.97 11.95
CA ILE A 175 -23.20 3.43 13.12
C ILE A 175 -24.11 4.61 12.75
N PRO A 176 -25.22 4.82 13.46
CA PRO A 176 -25.99 6.05 13.34
C PRO A 176 -25.14 7.27 13.66
N TYR A 177 -25.22 8.30 12.81
CA TYR A 177 -24.53 9.55 13.03
C TYR A 177 -25.18 10.31 14.20
N PRO A 178 -24.46 10.61 15.31
CA PRO A 178 -25.05 11.28 16.48
C PRO A 178 -25.37 12.77 16.26
N ASN A 179 -25.27 13.28 15.03
CA ASN A 179 -25.51 14.68 14.67
C ASN A 179 -24.61 15.69 15.41
N ARG A 180 -23.42 15.26 15.85
CA ARG A 180 -22.38 16.11 16.47
C ARG A 180 -20.99 15.63 16.09
N SER A 181 -19.97 16.43 16.42
CA SER A 181 -18.59 15.97 16.41
C SER A 181 -18.33 15.01 17.57
N PHE A 182 -17.42 14.06 17.37
CA PHE A 182 -17.04 13.08 18.39
C PHE A 182 -15.67 12.47 18.10
N GLY A 183 -15.00 12.02 19.16
CA GLY A 183 -13.76 11.25 19.05
C GLY A 183 -14.05 9.79 18.73
N TYR A 184 -13.25 9.19 17.85
CA TYR A 184 -13.33 7.77 17.51
C TYR A 184 -11.94 7.16 17.36
N GLY A 185 -11.89 5.84 17.28
CA GLY A 185 -10.66 5.10 17.03
C GLY A 185 -10.95 3.62 16.82
N PHE A 186 -9.90 2.84 16.65
CA PHE A 186 -9.99 1.41 16.39
C PHE A 186 -9.19 0.63 17.43
N ALA A 187 -9.71 -0.50 17.87
CA ALA A 187 -8.94 -1.49 18.61
C ALA A 187 -8.77 -2.75 17.74
N LEU A 188 -7.55 -3.26 17.66
CA LEU A 188 -7.17 -4.42 16.85
C LEU A 188 -6.65 -5.49 17.80
N ASP A 189 -7.34 -6.62 17.90
CA ASP A 189 -7.04 -7.70 18.86
C ASP A 189 -6.83 -7.21 20.31
N GLY A 190 -7.64 -6.22 20.72
CA GLY A 190 -7.57 -5.62 22.06
C GLY A 190 -6.50 -4.54 22.21
N MET A 191 -5.61 -4.35 21.23
CA MET A 191 -4.67 -3.23 21.20
C MET A 191 -5.37 -1.96 20.72
N LYS A 192 -5.36 -0.92 21.55
CA LYS A 192 -5.88 0.39 21.14
C LYS A 192 -4.99 1.02 20.08
N GLY A 193 -5.59 1.41 18.96
CA GLY A 193 -4.95 2.13 17.87
C GLY A 193 -5.06 3.65 18.02
N GLY A 194 -4.87 4.36 16.90
CA GLY A 194 -4.94 5.82 16.84
C GLY A 194 -6.31 6.39 17.23
N HIS A 195 -6.28 7.60 17.79
CA HIS A 195 -7.46 8.40 18.11
C HIS A 195 -7.65 9.48 17.04
N PHE A 196 -8.88 9.63 16.56
CA PHE A 196 -9.27 10.57 15.53
C PHE A 196 -10.47 11.38 16.01
N GLU A 197 -10.67 12.57 15.46
CA GLU A 197 -11.83 13.40 15.74
C GLU A 197 -12.68 13.54 14.47
N PHE A 198 -13.92 13.06 14.50
CA PHE A 198 -14.87 13.37 13.44
C PHE A 198 -15.40 14.79 13.65
N ASP A 199 -14.95 15.72 12.81
CA ASP A 199 -15.39 17.11 12.82
C ASP A 199 -16.44 17.35 11.71
N LYS A 200 -17.71 17.50 12.11
CA LYS A 200 -18.83 17.75 11.18
C LYS A 200 -18.58 18.97 10.31
N ALA A 201 -17.98 20.03 10.86
CA ALA A 201 -17.80 21.29 10.15
C ALA A 201 -16.77 21.19 9.01
N LYS A 202 -15.87 20.21 9.09
CA LYS A 202 -14.81 19.96 8.11
C LYS A 202 -15.11 18.78 7.19
N PHE A 203 -16.08 17.95 7.56
CA PHE A 203 -16.44 16.78 6.77
C PHE A 203 -17.33 17.15 5.60
N GLN A 204 -16.83 16.95 4.38
CA GLN A 204 -17.62 17.05 3.16
C GLN A 204 -18.12 15.66 2.76
N PRO A 205 -19.41 15.35 2.95
CA PRO A 205 -19.96 14.10 2.45
C PRO A 205 -19.92 14.06 0.92
N LEU A 206 -19.85 12.84 0.37
CA LEU A 206 -20.07 12.64 -1.06
C LEU A 206 -21.51 13.04 -1.38
N GLU A 207 -21.69 14.17 -2.07
CA GLU A 207 -22.99 14.55 -2.60
C GLU A 207 -23.27 13.76 -3.88
N VAL A 208 -24.24 12.86 -3.81
CA VAL A 208 -24.75 12.16 -4.99
C VAL A 208 -25.83 13.04 -5.62
N ALA A 209 -25.68 13.36 -6.90
CA ALA A 209 -26.63 14.21 -7.61
C ALA A 209 -28.07 13.64 -7.52
N PRO A 210 -29.11 14.49 -7.35
CA PRO A 210 -30.48 14.02 -7.12
C PRO A 210 -31.00 13.01 -8.15
N TRP A 211 -30.65 13.20 -9.42
CA TRP A 211 -31.07 12.31 -10.53
C TRP A 211 -30.49 10.88 -10.45
N VAL A 212 -29.40 10.66 -9.70
CA VAL A 212 -28.85 9.33 -9.42
C VAL A 212 -29.61 8.66 -8.28
N GLN A 213 -30.15 9.45 -7.33
CA GLN A 213 -30.91 8.94 -6.20
C GLN A 213 -32.29 8.41 -6.63
N ASP A 214 -32.90 9.06 -7.63
CA ASP A 214 -34.22 8.67 -8.15
C ASP A 214 -34.18 7.39 -9.00
N ALA A 215 -33.04 7.08 -9.62
CA ALA A 215 -32.88 5.97 -10.56
C ALA A 215 -33.01 4.57 -9.93
N THR A 216 -32.86 4.43 -8.61
CA THR A 216 -33.05 3.14 -7.91
C THR A 216 -34.50 2.87 -7.48
N SER A 217 -35.40 3.84 -7.65
CA SER A 217 -36.81 3.73 -7.23
C SER A 217 -37.78 3.44 -8.37
N SER A 218 -37.38 3.63 -9.62
CA SER A 218 -38.16 3.25 -10.80
C SER A 218 -37.71 1.87 -11.29
N GLY A 219 -38.42 0.83 -10.87
CA GLY A 219 -38.36 -0.48 -11.54
C GLY A 219 -38.69 -0.29 -13.02
N TRP A 220 -37.89 -0.90 -13.90
CA TRP A 220 -38.22 -1.00 -15.31
C TRP A 220 -39.49 -1.86 -15.42
N ASN A 221 -40.60 -1.24 -15.83
CA ASN A 221 -41.75 -1.97 -16.38
C ASN A 221 -41.36 -2.62 -17.71
#